data_AF-A0A8E6BAR4-F1
#
_entry.id   AF-A0A8E6BAR4-F1
#
_cell.length_a   1.000
_cell.length_b   1.000
_cell.length_c   1.000
_cell.angle_alpha   90.00
_cell.angle_beta   90.00
_cell.angle_gamma   90.00
#
_symmetry.space_group_name_H-M   'P 1'
#
loop_
_entity.id
_entity.type
_entity.pdbx_description
1 polymer ?
#
loop_
_entity_poly.entity_id
_entity_poly.type
_entity_poly.pdbx_seq_one_letter_code
_entity_poly.pdbx_strand_id
1 'polypeptide(L)'
;MVREIFGNPFHPVTFDPRWQTTTVTDLARSIYATRGFDQMPILADALEDAGCDNQEILTHCRGDGSHVKGCWVVDLILGKE
;
A
#
# COMPACT_ATOMS: atom_id res chain seq x y z
N MET A 1 -12.56 8.09 -7.62
CA MET A 1 -11.40 8.29 -8.51
C MET A 1 -10.38 9.32 -8.02
N VAL A 2 -10.57 10.01 -6.87
CA VAL A 2 -9.59 11.00 -6.35
C VAL A 2 -8.84 10.52 -5.09
N ARG A 3 -9.31 9.43 -4.45
CA ARG A 3 -8.73 8.87 -3.23
C ARG A 3 -7.57 7.91 -3.46
N GLU A 4 -7.36 7.46 -4.69
CA GLU A 4 -6.24 6.55 -4.98
C GLU A 4 -4.93 7.33 -5.13
N ILE A 5 -4.98 8.46 -5.84
CA ILE A 5 -3.79 9.23 -6.28
C ILE A 5 -3.20 10.10 -5.17
N PHE A 6 -4.04 10.59 -4.27
CA PHE A 6 -3.61 11.35 -3.10
C PHE A 6 -4.15 10.59 -1.91
N GLY A 7 -3.27 9.97 -1.11
CA GLY A 7 -3.63 9.58 0.25
C GLY A 7 -4.40 10.75 0.90
N ASN A 8 -5.39 10.44 1.74
CA ASN A 8 -6.36 11.41 2.25
C ASN A 8 -5.67 12.76 2.60
N PRO A 9 -5.85 13.85 1.83
CA PRO A 9 -5.13 15.10 2.07
C PRO A 9 -5.52 15.74 3.43
N PHE A 10 -6.54 15.21 4.09
CA PHE A 10 -7.00 15.60 5.41
C PHE A 10 -6.46 14.68 6.54
N HIS A 11 -5.80 13.56 6.20
CA HIS A 11 -5.14 12.65 7.14
C HIS A 11 -3.82 12.15 6.52
N PRO A 12 -2.68 12.78 6.80
CA PRO A 12 -1.39 12.26 6.38
C PRO A 12 -1.18 10.89 7.05
N VAL A 13 -1.26 9.82 6.24
CA VAL A 13 -0.98 8.48 6.70
C VAL A 13 0.53 8.37 6.91
N THR A 14 0.96 8.37 8.17
CA THR A 14 2.38 8.17 8.49
C THR A 14 2.69 6.68 8.38
N PHE A 15 3.55 6.32 7.44
CA PHE A 15 4.05 4.94 7.29
C PHE A 15 5.19 4.69 8.28
N ASP A 16 5.03 3.76 9.23
CA ASP A 16 6.12 3.40 10.15
C ASP A 16 7.17 2.57 9.37
N PRO A 17 8.46 2.98 9.36
CA PRO A 17 9.54 2.21 8.71
C PRO A 17 9.64 0.76 9.18
N ARG A 18 9.15 0.43 10.38
CA ARG A 18 9.10 -0.96 10.88
C ARG A 18 8.24 -1.87 10.02
N TRP A 19 7.21 -1.33 9.37
CA TRP A 19 6.35 -2.09 8.46
C TRP A 19 7.03 -2.36 7.11
N GLN A 20 8.11 -1.63 6.78
CA GLN A 20 8.86 -1.74 5.53
C GLN A 20 9.84 -2.92 5.55
N THR A 21 9.32 -4.12 5.80
CA THR A 21 10.13 -5.34 5.73
C THR A 21 10.56 -5.64 4.30
N THR A 22 11.57 -6.51 4.14
CA THR A 22 12.00 -6.97 2.82
C THR A 22 10.83 -7.58 2.03
N THR A 23 9.99 -8.40 2.68
CA THR A 23 8.82 -9.02 2.07
C THR A 23 7.82 -7.97 1.55
N VAL A 24 7.47 -6.98 2.36
CA VAL A 24 6.55 -5.89 1.98
C VAL A 24 7.12 -5.08 0.81
N THR A 25 8.41 -4.78 0.85
CA THR A 25 9.09 -4.00 -0.19
C THR A 25 9.17 -4.76 -1.51
N ASP A 26 9.53 -6.04 -1.49
CA ASP A 26 9.64 -6.88 -2.69
C ASP A 26 8.27 -7.08 -3.34
N LEU A 27 7.22 -7.28 -2.54
CA LEU A 27 5.86 -7.42 -3.03
C LEU A 27 5.35 -6.12 -3.65
N ALA A 28 5.59 -4.97 -3.01
CA ALA A 28 5.24 -3.66 -3.56
C ALA A 28 5.99 -3.37 -4.88
N ARG A 29 7.27 -3.76 -4.98
CA ARG A 29 8.04 -3.65 -6.24
C ARG A 29 7.45 -4.51 -7.35
N SER A 30 7.07 -5.76 -7.03
CA SER A 30 6.42 -6.68 -7.98
C SER A 30 5.12 -6.07 -8.50
N ILE A 31 4.22 -5.64 -7.60
CA ILE A 31 2.94 -5.01 -7.93
C ILE A 31 3.14 -3.79 -8.83
N TYR A 32 4.09 -2.92 -8.48
CA TYR A 32 4.38 -1.73 -9.26
C TYR A 32 4.90 -2.05 -10.68
N ALA A 33 5.80 -3.04 -10.79
CA ALA A 33 6.42 -3.42 -12.06
C ALA A 33 5.44 -4.11 -13.01
N THR A 34 4.62 -5.02 -12.50
CA THR A 34 3.67 -5.82 -13.30
C THR A 34 2.32 -5.15 -13.46
N ARG A 35 2.03 -4.11 -12.67
CA ARG A 35 0.66 -3.59 -12.45
C ARG A 35 -0.30 -4.67 -11.95
N GLY A 36 0.24 -5.67 -11.22
CA GLY A 36 -0.50 -6.79 -10.64
C GLY A 36 -1.24 -6.38 -9.37
N PHE A 37 -2.18 -5.45 -9.48
CA PHE A 37 -2.95 -4.96 -8.33
C PHE A 37 -3.93 -6.01 -7.76
N ASP A 38 -4.09 -7.15 -8.44
CA ASP A 38 -4.72 -8.35 -7.89
C ASP A 38 -3.98 -8.90 -6.66
N GLN A 39 -2.69 -8.56 -6.50
CA GLN A 39 -1.88 -8.97 -5.35
C GLN A 39 -1.99 -8.00 -4.15
N MET A 40 -2.81 -6.95 -4.23
CA MET A 40 -3.00 -5.98 -3.14
C MET A 40 -3.49 -6.61 -1.82
N PRO A 41 -4.40 -7.61 -1.82
CA PRO A 41 -4.77 -8.31 -0.59
C PRO A 41 -3.57 -9.04 0.06
N ILE A 42 -2.67 -9.61 -0.74
CA ILE A 42 -1.45 -10.26 -0.26
C ILE A 42 -0.51 -9.23 0.38
N LEU A 43 -0.46 -8.01 -0.17
CA LEU A 43 0.29 -6.90 0.41
C LEU A 43 -0.29 -6.48 1.76
N ALA A 44 -1.61 -6.51 1.92
CA ALA A 44 -2.26 -6.25 3.21
C ALA A 44 -1.81 -7.24 4.29
N ASP A 45 -1.80 -8.53 3.95
CA ASP A 45 -1.43 -9.58 4.89
C ASP A 45 0.06 -9.48 5.26
N ALA A 46 0.94 -9.21 4.28
CA ALA A 46 2.36 -8.97 4.55
C ALA A 46 2.59 -7.73 5.44
N LEU A 47 1.76 -6.70 5.32
CA LEU A 47 1.80 -5.52 6.18
C LEU A 47 1.33 -5.85 7.61
N GLU A 48 0.24 -6.61 7.78
CA GLU A 48 -0.21 -7.07 9.10
C GLU A 48 0.84 -7.93 9.80
N ASP A 49 1.47 -8.86 9.06
CA ASP A 49 2.56 -9.70 9.58
C ASP A 49 3.79 -8.86 10.00
N ALA A 50 4.02 -7.73 9.32
CA ALA A 50 5.06 -6.76 9.68
C ALA A 50 4.66 -5.87 10.89
N GLY A 51 3.47 -6.06 11.45
CA GLY A 51 2.95 -5.30 12.59
C GLY A 51 2.25 -4.00 12.20
N CYS A 52 1.81 -3.84 10.94
CA CYS A 52 0.97 -2.72 10.53
C CYS A 52 -0.39 -2.81 11.21
N ASP A 53 -0.71 -1.80 12.01
CA ASP A 53 -1.99 -1.65 12.70
C ASP A 53 -2.86 -0.54 12.08
N ASN A 54 -2.38 0.10 11.01
CA ASN A 54 -3.09 1.18 10.33
C ASN A 54 -4.24 0.63 9.48
N GLN A 55 -5.46 0.75 10.03
CA GLN A 55 -6.66 0.26 9.35
C GLN A 55 -6.95 0.94 8.01
N GLU A 56 -6.52 2.18 7.77
CA GLU A 56 -6.72 2.83 6.47
C GLU A 56 -5.85 2.16 5.39
N ILE A 57 -4.59 1.84 5.71
CA ILE A 57 -3.67 1.11 4.82
C ILE A 57 -4.25 -0.28 4.52
N LEU A 58 -4.60 -1.02 5.57
CA LEU A 58 -5.07 -2.41 5.45
C LEU A 58 -6.41 -2.50 4.71
N THR A 59 -7.35 -1.59 5.00
CA THR A 59 -8.64 -1.53 4.31
C THR A 59 -8.46 -1.11 2.85
N HIS A 60 -7.51 -0.21 2.54
CA HIS A 60 -7.21 0.15 1.16
C HIS A 60 -6.65 -1.04 0.37
N CYS A 61 -5.70 -1.78 0.94
CA CYS A 61 -5.11 -2.95 0.30
C CYS A 61 -6.13 -4.09 0.08
N ARG A 62 -7.10 -4.24 1.00
CA ARG A 62 -8.14 -5.29 0.92
C ARG A 62 -9.39 -4.87 0.16
N GLY A 63 -9.60 -3.57 -0.03
CA GLY A 63 -10.79 -3.06 -0.69
C GLY A 63 -10.78 -3.36 -2.19
N ASP A 64 -11.97 -3.62 -2.74
CA ASP A 64 -12.24 -3.72 -4.19
C ASP A 64 -12.15 -2.35 -4.92
N GLY A 65 -11.36 -1.41 -4.37
CA GLY A 65 -11.01 -0.19 -5.07
C GLY A 65 -10.37 -0.54 -6.40
N SER A 66 -10.75 0.17 -7.46
CA SER A 66 -10.22 -0.08 -8.79
C SER A 66 -8.78 0.41 -8.86
N HIS A 67 -7.85 -0.35 -8.27
CA HIS A 67 -6.43 -0.03 -8.14
C HIS A 67 -5.84 0.29 -9.50
N VAL A 68 -5.53 1.57 -9.73
CA VAL A 68 -4.79 2.02 -10.92
C VAL A 68 -3.37 2.47 -10.54
N LYS A 69 -2.55 2.78 -11.56
CA LYS A 69 -1.25 3.46 -11.33
C LYS A 69 -1.47 4.72 -10.49
N GLY A 70 -0.79 4.78 -9.34
CA GLY A 70 -1.00 5.79 -8.31
C GLY A 70 -1.72 5.24 -7.08
N CYS A 71 -1.60 3.94 -6.75
CA CYS A 71 -1.96 3.44 -5.42
C CYS A 71 -0.97 4.02 -4.39
N TRP A 72 -1.45 4.99 -3.60
CA TRP A 72 -0.66 5.69 -2.60
C TRP A 72 0.07 4.76 -1.62
N VAL A 73 -0.48 3.59 -1.27
CA VAL A 73 0.19 2.62 -0.38
C VAL A 73 1.46 2.06 -1.02
N VAL A 74 1.42 1.72 -2.30
CA VAL A 74 2.60 1.19 -3.00
C VAL A 74 3.66 2.28 -3.15
N ASP A 75 3.26 3.51 -3.45
CA ASP A 75 4.21 4.63 -3.57
C ASP A 75 4.84 5.00 -2.22
N LEU A 76 4.08 4.95 -1.12
CA LEU A 76 4.58 5.08 0.26
C LEU A 76 5.64 4.01 0.59
N ILE A 77 5.33 2.74 0.32
CA ILE A 77 6.25 1.62 0.58
C ILE A 77 7.53 1.78 -0.25
N LEU A 78 7.45 2.33 -1.46
CA LEU A 78 8.60 2.51 -2.34
C LEU A 78 9.34 3.84 -2.13
N GLY A 79 8.85 4.72 -1.24
CA GLY A 79 9.45 6.03 -0.97
C GLY A 79 9.43 6.95 -2.20
N LYS A 80 8.33 6.93 -2.97
CA LYS A 80 8.17 7.72 -4.21
C LYS A 80 7.38 9.03 -4.03
N GLU A 81 7.13 9.44 -2.78
CA GLU A 81 6.54 10.74 -2.43
C GLU A 81 7.57 11.89 -2.42
#